data_AF-A0AAW9FVE7-F1
#
_entry.id   AF-A0AAW9FVE7-F1
#
_cell.length_a   1.000
_cell.length_b   1.000
_cell.length_c   1.000
_cell.angle_alpha   90.00
_cell.angle_beta   90.00
_cell.angle_gamma   90.00
#
_symmetry.space_group_name_H-M   'P 1'
#
loop_
_entity.id
_entity.type
_entity.pdbx_description
1 polymer ?
#
loop_
_entity_poly.entity_id
_entity_poly.type
_entity_poly.pdbx_seq_one_letter_code
_entity_poly.pdbx_strand_id
1 'polypeptide(L)'
;MIINNEDYKVSNASSSYTKVSTETKIYTIGNILTEFGFVTSFSEGDFLMLKFFYKGRLYSRKMYDEGKYFTERSTSIHAGKFARQIKNEVDNGK
;
A
#
# COMPACT_ATOMS: atom_id res chain seq x y z
N MET A 1 26.94 15.07 5.76
CA MET A 1 25.88 14.38 4.99
C MET A 1 24.82 13.96 5.99
N ILE A 2 23.81 14.80 6.21
CA ILE A 2 22.69 14.48 7.09
C ILE A 2 21.53 14.21 6.15
N ILE A 3 21.13 12.94 6.10
CA ILE A 3 20.01 12.45 5.31
C ILE A 3 18.76 13.04 5.95
N ASN A 4 18.16 14.04 5.31
CA ASN A 4 16.86 14.54 5.70
C ASN A 4 15.87 13.37 5.61
N ASN A 5 15.39 12.91 6.75
CA ASN A 5 14.10 12.22 6.83
C ASN A 5 13.07 13.23 6.37
N GLU A 6 12.80 13.27 5.06
CA GLU A 6 11.56 13.84 4.58
C GLU A 6 10.45 13.10 5.32
N ASP A 7 9.78 13.82 6.22
CA ASP A 7 8.49 13.46 6.75
C ASP A 7 7.63 13.04 5.57
N TYR A 8 7.51 11.72 5.38
CA TYR A 8 6.80 11.15 4.25
C TYR A 8 5.38 11.69 4.35
N LYS A 9 5.07 12.71 3.53
CA LYS A 9 3.73 13.23 3.33
C LYS A 9 2.93 12.06 2.81
N VAL A 10 2.28 11.34 3.73
CA VAL A 10 1.14 10.48 3.42
C VAL A 10 0.21 11.42 2.69
N SER A 11 0.05 11.22 1.38
CA SER A 11 -0.81 12.10 0.60
C SER A 11 -2.14 12.19 1.33
N ASN A 12 -2.62 13.40 1.61
CA ASN A 12 -3.91 13.70 2.27
C ASN A 12 -5.14 13.21 1.47
N ALA A 13 -4.93 12.24 0.59
CA ALA A 13 -5.90 11.66 -0.28
C ALA A 13 -6.68 10.61 0.50
N SER A 14 -8.01 10.70 0.41
CA SER A 14 -8.97 9.88 1.13
C SER A 14 -8.62 8.39 1.00
N SER A 15 -8.29 7.78 2.14
CA SER A 15 -8.14 6.33 2.25
C SER A 15 -9.35 5.80 3.00
N SER A 16 -9.96 4.74 2.49
CA SER A 16 -11.01 4.02 3.19
C SER A 16 -10.52 2.64 3.58
N TYR A 17 -10.93 2.20 4.77
CA TYR A 17 -10.58 0.90 5.30
C TYR A 17 -11.83 0.18 5.77
N THR A 18 -11.89 -1.10 5.45
CA THR A 18 -12.93 -2.01 5.91
C THR A 18 -12.25 -3.14 6.66
N LYS A 19 -12.51 -3.20 7.96
CA LYS A 19 -12.14 -4.35 8.79
C LYS A 19 -13.19 -5.42 8.62
N VAL A 20 -12.76 -6.63 8.33
CA VAL A 20 -13.63 -7.78 8.25
C VAL A 20 -13.15 -8.80 9.29
N SER A 21 -14.07 -9.13 10.18
CA SER A 21 -13.86 -10.17 11.19
C SER A 21 -14.73 -11.36 10.83
N THR A 22 -14.09 -12.51 10.71
CA THR A 22 -14.74 -13.81 10.56
C THR A 22 -14.46 -14.64 11.81
N GLU A 23 -15.11 -15.80 11.95
CA GLU A 23 -14.89 -16.71 13.09
C GLU A 23 -13.43 -17.17 13.20
N THR A 24 -12.71 -17.22 12.08
CA THR A 24 -11.33 -17.74 12.04
C THR A 24 -10.26 -16.67 11.87
N LYS A 25 -10.61 -15.49 11.35
CA LYS A 25 -9.63 -14.53 10.80
C LYS A 25 -10.13 -13.09 10.88
N ILE A 26 -9.18 -12.17 11.07
CA ILE A 26 -9.39 -10.73 10.95
C ILE A 26 -8.52 -10.22 9.82
N TYR A 27 -9.11 -9.51 8.86
CA TYR A 27 -8.38 -8.86 7.78
C TYR A 27 -8.89 -7.44 7.54
N THR A 28 -8.03 -6.60 6.96
CA THR A 28 -8.34 -5.24 6.58
C THR A 28 -8.18 -5.06 5.08
N ILE A 29 -9.25 -4.60 4.44
CA ILE A 29 -9.24 -4.16 3.05
C ILE A 29 -9.10 -2.64 3.04
N GLY A 30 -8.19 -2.10 2.25
CA GLY A 30 -8.02 -0.66 2.09
C GLY A 30 -8.16 -0.25 0.62
N ASN A 31 -8.81 0.89 0.38
CA ASN A 31 -8.73 1.62 -0.88
C ASN A 31 -8.00 2.92 -0.59
N ILE A 32 -6.76 3.02 -1.06
CA ILE A 32 -5.83 4.09 -0.71
C ILE A 32 -5.61 4.93 -1.95
N LEU A 33 -6.13 6.17 -1.95
CA LEU A 33 -5.81 7.11 -3.00
C LEU A 33 -4.37 7.60 -2.81
N THR A 34 -3.55 7.41 -3.84
CA THR A 34 -2.19 7.95 -3.92
C THR A 34 -2.15 9.07 -4.96
N GLU A 35 -1.01 9.76 -5.07
CA GLU A 35 -0.76 10.76 -6.12
C GLU A 35 -0.97 10.22 -7.54
N PHE A 36 -0.82 8.91 -7.77
CA PHE A 36 -0.89 8.28 -9.10
C PHE A 36 -2.14 7.43 -9.33
N GLY A 37 -3.08 7.45 -8.40
CA GLY A 37 -4.32 6.67 -8.46
C GLY A 37 -4.51 5.77 -7.23
N PHE A 38 -5.52 4.90 -7.32
CA PHE A 38 -5.92 4.04 -6.21
C PHE A 38 -5.05 2.77 -6.11
N VAL A 39 -4.56 2.52 -4.91
CA VAL A 39 -3.96 1.24 -4.52
C VAL A 39 -4.95 0.52 -3.61
N THR A 40 -5.28 -0.72 -3.95
CA THR A 40 -6.06 -1.59 -3.06
C THR A 40 -5.11 -2.39 -2.18
N SER A 41 -5.45 -2.53 -0.91
CA SER A 41 -4.68 -3.31 0.06
C SER A 41 -5.52 -4.41 0.68
N PHE A 42 -4.90 -5.54 0.95
CA PHE A 42 -5.45 -6.62 1.76
C PHE A 42 -4.39 -7.01 2.80
N SER A 43 -4.72 -6.86 4.09
CA SER A 43 -3.85 -7.18 5.22
C SER A 43 -4.51 -8.25 6.10
N GLU A 44 -3.80 -9.32 6.41
CA GLU A 44 -4.26 -10.40 7.31
C GLU A 44 -3.05 -10.98 8.05
N GLY A 45 -3.11 -11.03 9.39
CA GLY A 45 -2.01 -11.53 10.19
C GLY A 45 -0.71 -10.75 9.97
N ASP A 46 0.31 -11.42 9.46
CA ASP A 46 1.67 -10.92 9.22
C ASP A 46 1.95 -10.53 7.76
N PHE A 47 0.93 -10.54 6.89
CA PHE A 47 1.11 -10.22 5.48
C PHE A 47 0.24 -9.07 4.98
N LEU A 48 0.78 -8.37 3.99
CA LEU A 48 0.13 -7.31 3.25
C LEU A 48 0.26 -7.58 1.75
N MET A 49 -0.87 -7.53 1.05
CA MET A 49 -0.94 -7.52 -0.41
C MET A 49 -1.42 -6.15 -0.89
N LEU A 50 -0.73 -5.60 -1.90
CA LEU A 50 -1.07 -4.34 -2.56
C LEU A 50 -1.32 -4.61 -4.04
N LYS A 51 -2.32 -3.94 -4.62
CA LYS A 51 -2.60 -3.97 -6.06
C LYS A 51 -2.81 -2.57 -6.60
N PHE A 52 -2.17 -2.25 -7.71
CA PHE A 52 -2.20 -0.94 -8.35
C PHE A 52 -2.39 -1.10 -9.86
N PHE A 53 -3.44 -0.49 -10.40
CA PHE A 53 -3.68 -0.47 -11.84
C PHE A 53 -3.06 0.81 -12.43
N TYR A 54 -2.08 0.65 -13.33
CA TYR A 54 -1.34 1.75 -13.90
C TYR A 54 -1.05 1.51 -15.38
N LYS A 55 -1.34 2.50 -16.23
CA LYS A 55 -1.13 2.44 -17.70
C LYS A 55 -1.61 1.13 -18.35
N GLY A 56 -2.82 0.70 -18.01
CA GLY A 56 -3.46 -0.48 -18.60
C GLY A 56 -2.97 -1.83 -18.05
N ARG A 57 -2.11 -1.85 -17.03
CA ARG A 57 -1.60 -3.08 -16.40
C ARG A 57 -1.86 -3.09 -14.90
N LEU A 58 -2.15 -4.28 -14.36
CA LEU A 58 -2.30 -4.51 -12.93
C LEU A 58 -0.97 -4.98 -12.34
N TYR A 59 -0.46 -4.24 -11.37
CA TYR A 59 0.74 -4.58 -10.61
C TYR A 59 0.33 -5.05 -9.22
N SER A 60 1.00 -6.08 -8.72
CA SER A 60 0.75 -6.61 -7.37
C SER A 60 2.03 -6.82 -6.59
N ARG A 61 1.99 -6.52 -5.29
CA ARG A 61 3.08 -6.78 -4.35
C ARG A 61 2.54 -7.50 -3.14
N LYS A 62 3.21 -8.57 -2.72
CA LYS A 62 2.97 -9.23 -1.43
C LYS A 62 4.20 -9.03 -0.55
N MET A 63 3.99 -8.73 0.72
CA MET A 63 5.05 -8.56 1.72
C MET A 63 4.64 -9.17 3.05
N TYR A 64 5.64 -9.54 3.83
CA TYR A 64 5.51 -10.16 5.14
C TYR A 64 6.31 -9.35 6.16
N ASP A 65 5.81 -9.23 7.38
CA ASP A 65 6.51 -8.65 8.53
C ASP A 65 6.31 -9.59 9.73
N GLU A 66 7.36 -10.36 10.07
CA GLU A 66 7.29 -11.45 11.05
C GLU A 66 6.67 -10.99 12.37
N GLY A 67 5.49 -11.54 12.68
CA GLY A 67 4.78 -11.30 13.94
C GLY A 67 4.12 -9.92 14.06
N LYS A 68 4.04 -9.12 12.98
CA LYS A 68 3.44 -7.78 13.02
C LYS A 68 2.29 -7.62 12.06
N TYR A 69 1.19 -7.12 12.63
CA TYR A 69 0.03 -6.70 11.86
C TYR A 69 0.29 -5.38 11.12
N PHE A 70 -0.05 -5.31 9.84
CA PHE A 70 0.00 -4.06 9.09
C PHE A 70 -1.17 -3.15 9.46
N THR A 71 -0.88 -2.12 10.24
CA THR A 71 -1.84 -1.06 10.57
C THR A 71 -2.31 -0.32 9.31
N GLU A 72 -3.47 0.36 9.38
CA GLU A 72 -3.98 1.18 8.28
C GLU A 72 -2.95 2.23 7.84
N ARG A 73 -2.31 2.92 8.79
CA ARG A 73 -1.23 3.88 8.53
C ARG A 73 -0.04 3.22 7.83
N SER A 74 0.43 2.07 8.32
CA SER A 74 1.54 1.34 7.69
C SER A 74 1.19 0.94 6.25
N THR A 75 -0.02 0.42 6.07
CA THR A 75 -0.55 0.00 4.78
C THR A 75 -0.62 1.18 3.78
N SER A 76 -1.09 2.35 4.23
CA SER A 76 -1.07 3.60 3.46
C SER A 76 0.34 3.98 2.99
N ILE A 77 1.34 3.89 3.88
CA ILE A 77 2.73 4.22 3.56
C ILE A 77 3.28 3.24 2.51
N HIS A 78 3.04 1.94 2.69
CA HIS A 78 3.47 0.93 1.73
C HIS A 78 2.79 1.08 0.37
N ALA A 79 1.49 1.41 0.34
CA ALA A 79 0.75 1.70 -0.87
C ALA A 79 1.35 2.89 -1.65
N GLY A 80 1.62 4.01 -0.98
CA GLY A 80 2.24 5.17 -1.62
C GLY A 80 3.65 4.89 -2.17
N LYS A 81 4.46 4.13 -1.43
CA LYS A 81 5.78 3.67 -1.90
C LYS A 81 5.66 2.75 -3.11
N PHE A 82 4.70 1.83 -3.08
CA PHE A 82 4.44 0.90 -4.18
C PHE A 82 4.03 1.62 -5.46
N ALA A 83 3.07 2.55 -5.40
CA ALA A 83 2.63 3.32 -6.55
C ALA A 83 3.77 4.14 -7.18
N ARG A 84 4.60 4.81 -6.36
CA ARG A 84 5.81 5.53 -6.82
C ARG A 84 6.78 4.62 -7.56
N GLN A 85 7.05 3.44 -7.00
CA GLN A 85 7.97 2.51 -7.62
C GLN A 85 7.47 2.05 -8.99
N ILE A 86 6.21 1.63 -9.09
CA ILE A 86 5.62 1.19 -10.35
C ILE A 86 5.64 2.32 -11.38
N LYS A 87 5.25 3.54 -10.99
CA LYS A 87 5.34 4.69 -11.88
C LYS A 87 6.77 4.86 -12.42
N ASN A 88 7.76 4.85 -11.53
CA ASN A 88 9.14 5.05 -11.92
C ASN A 88 9.67 3.92 -12.81
N GLU A 89 9.28 2.67 -12.57
CA GLU A 89 9.65 1.55 -13.43
C GLU A 89 9.04 1.70 -14.83
N VAL A 90 7.72 1.89 -14.89
CA VAL A 90 6.97 1.95 -16.16
C VAL A 90 7.31 3.20 -16.98
N ASP A 91 7.47 4.36 -16.35
CA ASP A 91 7.81 5.61 -17.04
C ASP A 91 9.24 5.61 -17.59
N ASN A 92 10.14 4.84 -16.97
CA ASN A 92 11.51 4.66 -17.45
C ASN A 92 11.67 3.42 -18.36
N GLY A 93 10.56 2.82 -18.80
CA GLY A 93 10.56 1.71 -19.75
C GLY A 93 11.05 0.37 -19.19
N LYS A 94 10.92 0.15 -17.88
CA LYS A 94 11.24 -1.11 -17.20
C LYS A 94 9.99 -1.96 -16.95
#